data_AF-A0A7C4GR28-F1
#
_entry.id   AF-A0A7C4GR28-F1
#
_cell.length_a   1.000
_cell.length_b   1.000
_cell.length_c   1.000
_cell.angle_alpha   90.00
_cell.angle_beta   90.00
_cell.angle_gamma   90.00
#
_symmetry.space_group_name_H-M   'P 1'
#
loop_
_entity.id
_entity.type
_entity.pdbx_description
1 polymer ?
#
loop_
_entity_poly.entity_id
_entity_poly.type
_entity_poly.pdbx_seq_one_letter_code
_entity_poly.pdbx_strand_id
1 'polypeptide(L)' 'MPKCPKCGAEIEELVDLTRGLVEYRLYLAGGRPEWEKADVVESENVCYYCPECHEEIFNDFEKAIAFLKGEER' A
#
# COMPACT_ATOMS: atom_id res chain seq x y z
N MET A 1 13.20 -5.55 -15.78
CA MET A 1 12.36 -4.69 -14.95
C MET A 1 11.08 -4.39 -15.68
N PRO A 2 9.92 -4.55 -15.05
CA PRO A 2 8.67 -4.13 -15.67
C PRO A 2 8.66 -2.61 -15.88
N LYS A 3 7.93 -2.17 -16.90
CA LYS A 3 7.81 -0.75 -17.24
C LYS A 3 6.44 -0.25 -16.83
N CYS A 4 6.41 0.92 -16.21
CA CYS A 4 5.16 1.58 -15.90
C CYS A 4 4.34 1.78 -17.18
N PRO A 5 3.09 1.30 -17.27
CA PRO A 5 2.27 1.46 -18.46
C PRO A 5 1.79 2.90 -18.70
N LYS A 6 1.98 3.80 -17.72
CA LYS A 6 1.54 5.20 -17.77
C LYS A 6 2.65 6.15 -18.20
N CYS A 7 3.86 6.01 -17.63
CA CYS A 7 4.99 6.91 -17.91
C CYS A 7 6.18 6.24 -18.62
N GLY A 8 6.21 4.91 -18.73
CA GLY A 8 7.28 4.16 -19.39
C GLY A 8 8.55 3.98 -18.58
N ALA A 9 8.61 4.49 -17.34
CA ALA A 9 9.76 4.30 -16.45
C ALA A 9 9.95 2.82 -16.07
N GLU A 10 11.20 2.41 -15.90
CA GLU A 10 11.54 1.08 -15.37
C GLU A 10 11.39 1.09 -13.86
N ILE A 11 10.53 0.23 -13.33
CA ILE A 11 10.20 0.20 -11.89
C ILE A 11 10.34 -1.22 -11.35
N GLU A 12 10.80 -1.33 -10.11
CA GLU A 12 10.93 -2.61 -9.37
C GLU A 12 10.00 -2.68 -8.15
N GLU A 13 9.26 -1.60 -7.91
CA GLU A 13 8.32 -1.47 -6.81
C GLU A 13 7.04 -0.75 -7.25
N LEU A 14 5.99 -0.92 -6.45
CA LEU A 14 4.72 -0.21 -6.55
C LEU A 14 4.42 0.42 -5.20
N VAL A 15 3.79 1.59 -5.21
CA VAL A 15 3.32 2.26 -3.99
C VAL A 15 1.92 1.74 -3.67
N ASP A 16 1.76 1.05 -2.55
CA ASP A 16 0.47 0.69 -2.01
C ASP A 16 -0.10 1.88 -1.23
N LEU A 17 -1.24 2.42 -1.70
CA LEU A 17 -2.03 3.37 -0.94
C LEU A 17 -3.38 2.73 -0.62
N THR A 18 -3.51 2.33 0.64
CA THR A 18 -4.73 1.73 1.15
C THR A 18 -5.38 2.61 2.22
N ARG A 19 -6.70 2.77 2.14
CA ARG A 19 -7.49 3.37 3.22
C ARG A 19 -7.85 2.28 4.23
N GLY A 20 -7.27 2.36 5.42
CA GLY A 20 -7.56 1.45 6.52
C GLY A 20 -7.98 2.18 7.79
N LEU A 21 -8.78 1.52 8.63
CA LEU A 21 -8.97 1.93 10.02
C LEU A 21 -7.85 1.33 10.86
N VAL A 22 -7.18 2.16 11.66
CA VAL A 22 -6.15 1.70 12.60
C VAL A 22 -6.70 1.84 14.01
N GLU A 23 -6.75 0.74 14.75
CA GLU A 23 -7.14 0.76 16.15
C GLU A 23 -5.95 1.17 17.02
N TYR A 24 -6.18 2.17 17.88
CA TYR A 24 -5.26 2.57 18.92
C TYR A 24 -5.93 2.38 20.28
N ARG A 25 -5.20 1.76 21.20
CA ARG A 25 -5.58 1.71 22.62
C ARG A 25 -5.01 2.92 23.33
N LEU A 26 -5.89 3.68 23.96
CA LEU A 26 -5.54 4.82 24.80
C LEU A 26 -5.64 4.40 26.26
N TYR A 27 -4.55 4.59 27.02
CA TYR A 27 -4.52 4.33 28.46
C TYR A 27 -3.66 5.36 29.18
N LEU A 28 -3.68 5.33 30.52
CA LEU A 28 -2.85 6.19 31.36
C LEU A 28 -1.70 5.39 31.98
N ALA A 29 -0.46 5.81 31.72
CA ALA A 29 0.72 5.30 32.41
C ALA A 29 1.34 6.42 33.24
N GLY A 30 1.45 6.22 34.56
CA GLY A 30 1.98 7.25 35.48
C GLY A 30 1.22 8.58 35.44
N GLY A 31 -0.08 8.55 35.10
CA GLY A 31 -0.93 9.74 34.98
C GLY A 31 -0.81 10.49 33.65
N ARG A 32 -0.11 9.95 32.65
CA ARG A 32 0.03 10.53 31.31
C ARG A 32 -0.68 9.67 30.26
N PRO A 33 -1.34 10.28 29.25
CA PRO A 33 -1.94 9.53 28.16
C PRO A 33 -0.86 8.91 27.28
N GLU A 34 -1.01 7.61 27.01
CA GLU A 34 -0.19 6.84 26.08
C GLU A 34 -1.09 6.12 25.07
N TRP A 35 -0.56 5.91 23.86
CA TRP A 35 -1.24 5.21 22.77
C TRP A 35 -0.42 4.00 22.35
N GLU A 36 -1.08 2.85 22.25
CA GLU A 36 -0.52 1.63 21.69
C GLU A 36 -1.30 1.26 20.42
N LYS A 37 -0.59 0.95 19.33
CA LYS A 37 -1.22 0.45 18.10
C LYS A 37 -1.72 -0.96 18.37
N ALA A 38 -3.03 -1.17 18.33
CA ALA A 38 -3.64 -2.45 18.67
C ALA A 38 -3.70 -3.37 17.46
N ASP A 39 -4.43 -2.98 16.40
CA ASP A 39 -4.58 -3.76 15.16
C ASP A 39 -4.95 -2.86 13.97
N VAL A 40 -4.76 -3.38 12.74
CA VAL A 40 -5.29 -2.75 11.52
C VAL A 40 -6.64 -3.39 11.23
N VAL A 41 -7.71 -2.62 11.44
CA VAL A 41 -9.11 -3.07 11.32
C VAL A 41 -9.53 -2.82 9.88
N GLU A 42 -9.20 -3.77 9.02
CA GLU A 42 -9.62 -3.83 7.61
C GLU A 42 -9.11 -2.68 6.72
N SER A 43 -8.99 -3.03 5.45
CA SER A 43 -8.42 -2.18 4.42
C SER A 43 -9.34 -2.29 3.20
N GLU A 44 -10.14 -1.26 2.97
CA GLU A 44 -11.01 -1.20 1.78
C GLU A 44 -10.35 -0.33 0.72
N ASN A 45 -10.26 -0.87 -0.50
CA ASN A 45 -9.63 -0.24 -1.67
C ASN A 45 -8.09 -0.17 -1.58
N VAL A 46 -7.45 -1.31 -1.88
CA VAL A 46 -6.01 -1.39 -2.09
C VAL A 46 -5.69 -1.02 -3.53
N CYS A 47 -5.03 0.11 -3.74
CA CYS A 47 -4.57 0.55 -5.06
C CYS A 47 -3.03 0.63 -5.08
N TYR A 48 -2.45 0.23 -6.21
CA TYR A 48 -1.02 0.17 -6.46
C TYR A 48 -0.64 1.19 -7.53
N TYR A 49 0.27 2.08 -7.16
CA TYR A 49 0.65 3.24 -7.96
C TYR A 49 2.10 3.15 -8.43
N CYS A 50 2.39 3.85 -9.52
CA CYS A 50 3.76 4.04 -9.98
C CYS A 50 4.52 4.97 -9.01
N PRO A 51 5.74 4.63 -8.56
CA PRO A 51 6.55 5.53 -7.73
C PRO A 51 7.03 6.78 -8.48
N GLU A 52 7.10 6.75 -9.81
CA GLU A 52 7.63 7.87 -10.61
C GLU A 52 6.56 8.88 -11.05
N CYS A 53 5.39 8.39 -11.47
CA CYS A 53 4.32 9.25 -11.98
C CYS A 53 3.09 9.32 -11.06
N HIS A 54 3.05 8.50 -10.01
CA HIS A 54 1.94 8.43 -9.03
C HIS A 54 0.57 8.09 -9.63
N GLU A 55 0.51 7.61 -10.87
CA GLU A 55 -0.71 7.10 -11.49
C GLU A 55 -1.01 5.68 -11.00
N GLU A 56 -2.31 5.36 -10.89
CA GLU A 56 -2.77 4.01 -10.53
C GLU A 56 -2.44 3.04 -11.66
N ILE A 57 -1.82 1.91 -11.30
CA ILE A 57 -1.49 0.82 -12.22
C ILE A 57 -2.47 -0.33 -12.00
N PHE A 58 -2.68 -0.75 -10.75
CA PHE A 58 -3.56 -1.86 -10.40
C PHE A 58 -4.39 -1.54 -9.15
N ASN A 59 -5.53 -2.20 -9.02
CA ASN A 59 -6.38 -2.20 -7.82
C ASN A 59 -6.58 -3.61 -7.26
N ASP A 60 -5.67 -4.52 -7.62
CA ASP A 60 -5.70 -5.93 -7.29
C ASP A 60 -4.28 -6.38 -6.95
N PHE A 61 -4.14 -7.04 -5.80
CA PHE A 61 -2.84 -7.48 -5.29
C PHE A 61 -2.20 -8.54 -6.19
N GLU A 62 -2.99 -9.49 -6.71
CA GLU A 62 -2.46 -10.59 -7.50
C GLU A 62 -1.88 -10.06 -8.82
N LYS A 63 -2.58 -9.13 -9.48
CA LYS A 63 -2.09 -8.45 -10.69
C LYS A 63 -0.83 -7.62 -10.42
N ALA A 64 -0.82 -6.84 -9.34
CA ALA A 64 0.34 -6.04 -8.96
C ALA A 64 1.60 -6.90 -8.75
N ILE A 65 1.45 -8.05 -8.09
CA ILE A 65 2.55 -9.00 -7.88
C ILE A 65 2.95 -9.72 -9.17
N ALA A 66 2.00 -10.17 -9.99
CA ALA A 66 2.29 -10.80 -11.27
C ALA A 66 3.08 -9.86 -12.20
N PHE A 67 2.71 -8.58 -12.24
CA PHE A 67 3.44 -7.55 -12.97
C PHE A 67 4.89 -7.41 -12.48
N LEU A 68 5.12 -7.34 -11.16
CA LEU A 68 6.46 -7.22 -10.58
C LEU A 68 7.32 -8.47 -10.85
N LYS A 69 6.72 -9.65 -10.88
CA LYS A 69 7.39 -10.90 -11.24
C LYS A 69 7.63 -11.06 -12.75
N GLY A 70 7.00 -10.23 -13.59
CA GLY A 70 7.04 -10.38 -15.04
C GLY A 70 6.22 -11.58 -15.56
N GLU A 71 5.20 -11.99 -14.81
CA GLU A 71 4.30 -13.10 -15.15
C GLU A 71 3.07 -12.65 -15.95
N GLU A 72 2.81 -11.34 -16.07
CA GLU A 72 1.85 -10.81 -17.06
C GLU A 72 2.44 -10.99 -18.48
N ARG A 73 1.88 -11.95 -19.24
CA ARG A 73 2.19 -12.19 -20.66
C ARG A 73 1.07 -11.71 -21.55
#